data_AF-A0A511ZIK4-F1
#
_entry.id   AF-A0A511ZIK4-F1
#
_cell.length_a   1.000
_cell.length_b   1.000
_cell.length_c   1.000
_cell.angle_alpha   90.00
_cell.angle_beta   90.00
_cell.angle_gamma   90.00
#
_symmetry.space_group_name_H-M   'P 1'
#
loop_
_entity.id
_entity.type
_entity.pdbx_description
1 polymer ?
#
loop_
_entity_poly.entity_id
_entity_poly.type
_entity_poly.pdbx_seq_one_letter_code
_entity_poly.pdbx_strand_id
1 'polypeptide(L)' 'MREWQREGYKVVEVELNGDLHDFEVVQGDEVVATITPETLEDMELIIKDLDNGDDVNGWEDGMGNTISI' A
#
# COMPACT_ATOMS: atom_id res chain seq x y z
N MET A 1 -7.69 -8.64 -4.24
CA MET A 1 -7.42 -7.47 -5.08
C MET A 1 -8.48 -6.42 -4.86
N ARG A 2 -8.22 -5.60 -3.83
CA ARG A 2 -8.92 -4.37 -3.49
C ARG A 2 -8.19 -3.17 -4.10
N GLU A 3 -8.91 -2.07 -4.24
CA GLU A 3 -8.35 -0.79 -4.68
C GLU A 3 -8.86 0.33 -3.76
N TRP A 4 -7.96 1.21 -3.34
CA TRP A 4 -8.28 2.38 -2.54
C TRP A 4 -7.97 3.64 -3.32
N GLN A 5 -9.00 4.41 -3.65
CA GLN A 5 -8.85 5.69 -4.32
C GLN A 5 -8.54 6.79 -3.29
N ARG A 6 -7.57 7.64 -3.60
CA ARG A 6 -7.23 8.84 -2.84
C ARG A 6 -7.22 10.06 -3.77
N GLU A 7 -7.08 11.25 -3.19
CA GLU A 7 -6.96 12.47 -3.98
C GLU A 7 -5.55 12.53 -4.58
N GLY A 8 -5.44 12.27 -5.88
CA GLY A 8 -4.18 12.35 -6.62
C GLY A 8 -3.46 11.02 -6.86
N TYR A 9 -3.80 9.95 -6.15
CA TYR A 9 -3.22 8.61 -6.35
C TYR A 9 -4.22 7.51 -5.98
N LYS A 10 -3.87 6.25 -6.23
CA LYS A 10 -4.61 5.07 -5.77
C LYS A 10 -3.67 4.03 -5.20
N VAL A 11 -4.17 3.17 -4.33
CA VAL A 11 -3.46 2.00 -3.81
C VAL A 11 -4.12 0.75 -4.36
N VAL A 12 -3.33 -0.16 -4.92
CA VAL A 12 -3.81 -1.42 -5.53
C VAL A 12 -3.16 -2.59 -4.80
N GLU A 13 -3.98 -3.51 -4.30
CA GLU A 13 -3.52 -4.77 -3.71
C GLU A 13 -3.11 -5.75 -4.83
N VAL A 14 -1.87 -6.22 -4.81
CA VAL A 14 -1.28 -7.16 -5.77
C VAL A 14 -0.71 -8.39 -5.04
N GLU A 15 -0.86 -9.57 -5.64
CA GLU A 15 -0.35 -10.81 -5.03
C GLU A 15 1.19 -10.82 -5.00
N LEU A 16 1.80 -11.07 -3.83
CA LEU A 16 3.24 -11.27 -3.69
C LEU A 16 3.58 -12.76 -3.63
N ASN A 17 3.14 -13.45 -2.57
CA ASN A 17 3.41 -14.87 -2.37
C ASN A 17 2.45 -15.50 -1.35
N GLY A 18 1.72 -16.53 -1.78
CA GLY A 18 0.78 -17.24 -0.92
C GLY A 18 -0.31 -16.30 -0.44
N ASP A 19 -0.42 -16.13 0.87
CA ASP A 19 -1.43 -15.28 1.51
C ASP A 19 -0.95 -13.82 1.72
N LEU A 20 0.30 -13.49 1.40
CA LEU A 20 0.85 -12.12 1.48
C LEU A 20 0.70 -11.37 0.16
N HIS A 21 0.24 -10.12 0.27
CA HIS A 21 0.03 -9.20 -0.85
C HIS A 21 0.83 -7.92 -0.65
N ASP A 22 1.30 -7.34 -1.76
CA ASP A 22 1.89 -6.00 -1.79
C ASP A 22 0.81 -4.96 -2.11
N PHE A 23 1.12 -3.70 -1.81
CA PHE A 23 0.25 -2.57 -2.11
C PHE A 23 0.97 -1.54 -2.98
N GLU A 24 0.62 -1.48 -4.25
CA GLU A 24 1.19 -0.53 -5.19
C GLU A 24 0.50 0.82 -5.07
N VAL A 25 1.27 1.86 -4.79
CA VAL A 25 0.84 3.25 -4.81
C VAL A 25 1.03 3.77 -6.23
N VAL A 26 -0.07 4.05 -6.92
CA VAL A 26 -0.10 4.48 -8.33
C VAL A 26 -0.55 5.92 -8.42
N GLN A 27 0.32 6.79 -8.96
CA GLN A 27 0.02 8.18 -9.25
C GLN A 27 -0.03 8.36 -10.77
N GLY A 28 -1.22 8.66 -11.31
CA GLY A 28 -1.43 8.64 -12.76
C GLY A 28 -1.30 7.23 -13.34
N ASP A 29 -0.28 7.01 -14.18
CA ASP A 29 0.03 5.73 -14.83
C ASP A 29 1.32 5.08 -14.28
N GLU A 30 1.93 5.66 -13.23
CA GLU A 30 3.21 5.20 -12.68
C GLU A 30 3.06 4.69 -11.24
N VAL A 31 3.73 3.57 -10.93
CA VAL A 31 3.89 3.08 -9.56
C VAL A 31 5.00 3.91 -8.90
N VAL A 32 4.64 4.66 -7.86
CA VAL A 32 5.56 5.57 -7.14
C VAL A 32 6.12 4.95 -5.86
N ALA A 33 5.43 3.97 -5.28
CA ALA A 33 5.89 3.18 -4.14
C ALA A 33 5.18 1.82 -4.10
N THR A 34 5.80 0.85 -3.43
CA THR A 34 5.21 -0.47 -3.18
C THR A 34 5.37 -0.79 -1.70
N ILE A 35 4.26 -0.94 -0.98
CA ILE A 35 4.26 -1.30 0.43
C ILE A 35 4.29 -2.82 0.53
N THR A 36 5.33 -3.36 1.16
CA THR A 36 5.56 -4.80 1.32
C THR A 36 5.40 -5.18 2.79
N PRO A 37 4.28 -5.79 3.22
CA PRO A 37 4.12 -6.23 4.60
C PRO A 37 5.10 -7.37 4.95
N GLU A 38 5.70 -7.33 6.14
CA GLU A 38 6.55 -8.43 6.63
C GLU A 38 5.72 -9.64 7.10
N THR A 39 4.51 -9.40 7.62
CA THR A 39 3.62 -10.43 8.17
C THR A 39 2.16 -10.23 7.75
N LEU A 40 1.34 -11.28 7.92
CA LEU A 40 -0.11 -11.20 7.69
C LEU A 40 -0.79 -10.20 8.64
N GLU A 41 -0.25 -10.00 9.83
CA GLU A 41 -0.78 -9.00 10.77
C GLU A 41 -0.55 -7.58 10.26
N ASP A 42 0.66 -7.31 9.72
CA ASP A 42 0.99 -6.01 9.12
C ASP A 42 0.11 -5.73 7.88
N MET A 43 -0.12 -6.76 7.06
CA MET A 43 -1.03 -6.66 5.91
C MET A 43 -2.46 -6.29 6.32
N GLU A 44 -3.01 -6.91 7.37
CA GLU A 44 -4.35 -6.59 7.88
C GLU A 44 -4.42 -5.19 8.49
N LEU A 45 -3.34 -4.71 9.13
CA LEU A 45 -3.25 -3.33 9.61
C LEU A 45 -3.25 -2.32 8.46
N ILE A 46 -2.43 -2.55 7.43
CA ILE A 46 -2.39 -1.70 6.21
C ILE A 46 -3.79 -1.63 5.59
N ILE A 47 -4.44 -2.78 5.39
CA ILE A 47 -5.80 -2.86 4.83
C ILE A 47 -6.79 -2.06 5.69
N LYS A 48 -6.72 -2.20 7.02
CA LYS A 48 -7.63 -1.51 7.94
C LYS A 48 -7.43 0.00 7.89
N ASP A 49 -6.20 0.47 7.88
CA ASP A 49 -5.88 1.90 7.82
C ASP A 49 -6.31 2.48 6.46
N LEU A 50 -6.09 1.75 5.37
CA LEU A 50 -6.60 2.10 4.05
C LEU A 50 -8.14 2.12 3.99
N ASP A 51 -8.82 1.15 4.62
CA ASP A 51 -10.29 1.11 4.72
C ASP A 51 -10.85 2.26 5.57
N ASN A 52 -10.10 2.73 6.58
CA ASN A 52 -10.45 3.92 7.38
C ASN A 52 -10.26 5.24 6.63
N GLY A 53 -9.57 5.21 5.49
CA GLY A 53 -9.30 6.39 4.67
C GLY A 53 -7.96 7.07 4.98
N ASP A 54 -7.05 6.39 5.69
CA ASP A 54 -5.73 6.96 5.99
C ASP A 54 -4.90 7.15 4.70
N ASP A 55 -4.00 8.13 4.77
CA ASP A 55 -3.07 8.50 3.71
C ASP A 55 -1.75 7.74 3.90
N VAL A 56 -1.17 7.24 2.79
CA VAL A 56 0.10 6.48 2.84
C VAL A 56 1.33 7.39 2.81
N ASN A 57 1.15 8.69 2.59
CA ASN A 57 2.25 9.65 2.60
C ASN A 57 2.94 9.65 3.97
N GLY A 58 4.26 9.40 3.98
CA GLY A 58 5.05 9.30 5.21
C GLY A 58 5.10 7.90 5.85
N TRP A 59 4.43 6.89 5.29
CA TRP A 59 4.55 5.51 5.76
C TRP A 59 5.89 4.88 5.35
N GLU A 60 6.29 3.83 6.06
CA GLU A 60 7.39 2.96 5.63
C GLU A 60 6.90 1.92 4.62
N ASP A 61 7.65 1.70 3.55
CA ASP A 61 7.32 0.76 2.47
C ASP A 61 7.63 -0.73 2.78
N GLY A 62 8.12 -1.03 3.99
CA GLY A 62 8.57 -2.37 4.39
C GLY A 62 9.97 -2.74 3.89
N MET A 63 10.66 -1.83 3.18
CA MET A 63 12.08 -1.94 2.80
C MET A 63 12.94 -0.87 3.50
N GLY A 64 12.38 -0.15 4.48
CA GLY A 64 13.03 0.95 5.18
C GLY A 64 13.00 2.29 4.44
N ASN A 65 12.21 2.45 3.37
CA ASN A 65 12.03 3.74 2.71
C ASN A 65 10.71 4.40 3.16
N THR A 66 10.72 5.72 3.22
CA THR A 66 9.52 6.51 3.50
C THR A 66 8.84 6.91 2.19
N ILE A 67 7.53 6.68 2.10
CA ILE A 67 6.71 7.05 0.94
C ILE A 67 6.55 8.57 0.92
N SER A 68 6.72 9.18 -0.26
CA SER A 68 6.50 10.60 -0.50
C SER A 68 5.74 10.77 -1.81
N ILE A 69 4.57 11.42 -1.75
CA ILE A 69 3.61 11.60 -2.86
C ILE A 69 3.09 13.03 -2.96
#